data_AF-A0A7W0EVM3-F1
#
_entry.id   AF-A0A7W0EVM3-F1
#
_cell.length_a   1.000
_cell.length_b   1.000
_cell.length_c   1.000
_cell.angle_alpha   90.00
_cell.angle_beta   90.00
_cell.angle_gamma   90.00
#
_symmetry.space_group_name_H-M   'P 1'
#
loop_
_entity.id
_entity.type
_entity.pdbx_description
1 polymer ?
#
loop_
_entity_poly.entity_id
_entity_poly.type
_entity_poly.pdbx_seq_one_letter_code
_entity_poly.pdbx_strand_id
1 'polypeptide(L)' 'MKRNELENELKKLGWWFVRHGGNHDIWTNGERQEPIPRHKDINGEHYRFVN' A
#
# COMPACT_ATOMS: atom_id res chain seq x y z
N MET A 1 -7.32 -8.50 -4.97
CA MET A 1 -6.03 -8.02 -5.52
C MET A 1 -4.89 -8.70 -4.76
N LYS A 2 -3.83 -9.15 -5.43
CA LYS A 2 -2.64 -9.66 -4.74
C LYS A 2 -1.82 -8.49 -4.21
N ARG A 3 -1.14 -8.66 -3.07
CA ARG A 3 -0.32 -7.59 -2.49
C ARG A 3 0.71 -6.98 -3.47
N ASN A 4 1.33 -7.81 -4.31
CA ASN A 4 2.29 -7.33 -5.31
C ASN A 4 1.65 -6.40 -6.35
N GLU A 5 0.38 -6.59 -6.68
CA GLU A 5 -0.36 -5.71 -7.61
C GLU A 5 -0.56 -4.34 -6.96
N LEU A 6 -0.98 -4.31 -5.68
CA LEU A 6 -1.12 -3.09 -4.90
C LEU A 6 0.19 -2.31 -4.81
N GLU A 7 1.30 -2.98 -4.47
CA GLU A 7 2.61 -2.32 -4.37
C GLU A 7 3.05 -1.72 -5.72
N ASN A 8 2.73 -2.39 -6.83
CA ASN A 8 3.04 -1.88 -8.16
C ASN A 8 2.18 -0.65 -8.51
N GLU A 9 0.90 -0.63 -8.15
CA GLU A 9 0.04 0.54 -8.32
C GLU A 9 0.52 1.72 -7.47
N LEU A 10 0.86 1.48 -6.21
CA LEU A 10 1.43 2.49 -5.32
C LEU A 10 2.69 3.13 -5.93
N LYS A 11 3.63 2.31 -6.42
CA LYS A 11 4.85 2.83 -7.09
C LYS A 11 4.52 3.68 -8.32
N LYS A 12 3.53 3.29 -9.13
CA LYS A 12 3.09 4.08 -10.30
C LYS A 12 2.49 5.43 -9.90
N LEU A 13 1.85 5.49 -8.75
CA LEU A 13 1.30 6.72 -8.15
C LEU A 13 2.36 7.55 -7.40
N GLY A 14 3.65 7.18 -7.48
CA GLY A 14 4.73 7.90 -6.82
C GLY A 14 4.88 7.59 -5.33
N TRP A 15 4.24 6.53 -4.83
CA TRP A 15 4.44 6.08 -3.45
C TRP A 15 5.67 5.18 -3.34
N TRP A 16 6.38 5.26 -2.21
CA TRP A 16 7.48 4.38 -1.87
C TRP A 16 7.35 3.80 -0.46
N PHE A 17 7.93 2.62 -0.29
CA PHE A 17 8.02 1.95 1.00
C PHE A 17 8.99 2.68 1.92
N VAL A 18 8.57 2.88 3.17
CA VAL A 18 9.36 3.56 4.21
C VAL A 18 9.96 2.55 5.18
N ARG A 19 9.10 1.74 5.83
CA ARG A 19 9.52 0.78 6.85
C ARG A 19 8.49 -0.28 7.13
N HIS A 20 8.96 -1.38 7.71
CA HIS A 20 8.12 -2.42 8.28
C HIS A 20 7.55 -1.94 9.62
N GLY A 21 6.23 -1.89 9.73
CA GLY A 21 5.54 -1.88 11.02
C GLY A 21 5.35 -3.31 11.54
N GLY A 22 4.57 -3.46 12.61
CA GLY A 22 4.24 -4.79 13.15
C GLY A 22 3.47 -5.65 12.13
N ASN A 23 2.19 -5.34 11.94
CA ASN A 23 1.28 -6.09 11.05
C ASN A 23 1.09 -5.45 9.66
N HIS A 24 1.75 -4.32 9.40
CA HIS A 24 1.62 -3.55 8.17
C HIS A 24 2.97 -2.95 7.76
N ASP A 25 3.03 -2.47 6.52
CA ASP A 25 4.14 -1.71 5.98
C ASP A 25 3.74 -0.26 5.82
N ILE A 26 4.64 0.67 6.14
CA ILE A 26 4.40 2.09 5.97
C ILE A 26 4.85 2.49 4.57
N TRP A 27 3.93 3.09 3.82
CA TRP A 27 4.19 3.68 2.51
C TRP A 27 3.93 5.18 2.55
N THR A 28 4.59 5.94 1.68
CA THR A 28 4.41 7.40 1.59
C THR A 28 4.53 7.88 0.15
N ASN A 29 3.86 8.98 -0.18
CA ASN A 29 4.08 9.76 -1.41
C ASN A 29 4.87 11.07 -1.15
N GLY A 30 5.41 11.26 0.07
CA GLY A 30 6.08 12.49 0.49
C GLY A 30 5.17 13.52 1.15
N GLU A 31 3.86 13.43 0.94
CA GLU A 31 2.86 14.29 1.60
C GLU A 31 2.11 13.56 2.72
N ARG A 32 1.83 12.27 2.54
CA ARG A 32 1.07 11.42 3.47
C ARG A 32 1.77 10.09 3.70
N GLN A 33 1.48 9.46 4.84
CA GLN A 33 1.93 8.10 5.15
C GLN A 33 0.74 7.20 5.46
N GLU A 34 0.72 6.01 4.86
CA GLU A 34 -0.38 5.06 5.01
C GLU A 34 0.14 3.67 5.40
N PRO A 35 -0.49 2.98 6.37
CA PRO A 35 -0.19 1.60 6.71
C PRO A 35 -0.87 0.62 5.74
N ILE A 36 -0.06 -0.15 5.00
CA ILE A 36 -0.50 -1.19 4.06
C ILE A 36 -0.34 -2.58 4.69
N PRO A 37 -1.42 -3.32 4.97
CA PRO A 37 -1.36 -4.62 5.64
C PRO A 37 -0.66 -5.69 4.77
N ARG A 38 -0.02 -6.67 5.43
CA ARG A 38 0.77 -7.73 4.76
C ARG A 38 -0.03 -8.97 4.33
N HIS A 39 -1.37 -8.93 4.38
CA HIS A 39 -2.18 -10.09 4.03
C HIS A 39 -2.03 -10.46 2.55
N LYS A 40 -1.84 -11.76 2.27
CA LYS A 40 -1.59 -12.30 0.92
C LYS A 40 -2.76 -12.08 -0.03
N ASP A 41 -3.98 -12.16 0.49
CA ASP A 41 -5.22 -11.88 -0.24
C ASP A 41 -5.80 -10.56 0.25
N ILE A 42 -5.61 -9.51 -0.55
CA ILE A 42 -6.30 -8.23 -0.35
C ILE A 42 -7.66 -8.39 -1.04
N ASN A 43 -8.58 -9.09 -0.37
CA ASN A 43 -10.00 -9.11 -0.71
C ASN A 43 -10.60 -7.81 -0.15
N GLY A 44 -10.44 -6.72 -0.89
CA GLY A 44 -10.76 -5.39 -0.39
C GLY A 44 -11.68 -4.62 -1.31
N GLU A 45 -12.86 -4.26 -0.79
CA GLU A 45 -13.53 -2.99 -1.14
C GLU A 45 -12.78 -1.77 -0.55
N HIS A 46 -11.81 -2.00 0.36
CA HIS A 46 -11.17 -0.96 1.17
C HIS A 46 -9.96 -0.24 0.53
N TYR A 47 -9.37 -0.77 -0.55
CA TYR A 47 -8.19 -0.17 -1.20
C TYR A 47 -8.53 0.26 -2.63
N ARG A 48 -9.51 1.15 -2.77
CA ARG A 48 -9.74 1.88 -4.01
C ARG A 48 -9.10 3.26 -3.85
N PHE A 49 -7.91 3.44 -4.43
CA PHE A 49 -7.33 4.78 -4.57
C PHE A 49 -8.18 5.50 -5.61
N VAL A 50 -9.17 6.28 -5.15
CA VAL A 50 -9.91 7.22 -5.99
C VAL A 50 -8.96 8.33 -6.39
N ASN A 51 -8.86 8.54 -7.70
CA ASN A 51 -8.12 9.63 -8.35
C ASN A 51 -8.79 10.98 -8.07
#